data_AF-A0A7Y4U657-F1
#
_entry.id   AF-A0A7Y4U657-F1
#
_cell.length_a   1.000
_cell.length_b   1.000
_cell.length_c   1.000
_cell.angle_alpha   90.00
_cell.angle_beta   90.00
_cell.angle_gamma   90.00
#
_symmetry.space_group_name_H-M   'P 1'
#
loop_
_entity.id
_entity.type
_entity.pdbx_description
1 polymer ?
#
loop_
_entity_poly.entity_id
_entity_poly.type
_entity_poly.pdbx_seq_one_letter_code
_entity_poly.pdbx_strand_id
1 'polypeptide(L)'
;MAAHLLKAVHLWDASGVKDLGLHFLRDKEKREVDFVLTERGRPVCLIECKATDTELAPSLVHFQQKLQVPVVVQLVHRSGVSQKRGVQGLTQWVMSADRWLALLP
;
A
#
# COMPACT_ATOMS: atom_id res chain seq x y z
N MET A 1 9.45 -5.02 6.95
CA MET A 1 8.72 -4.26 5.91
C MET A 1 8.25 -2.90 6.41
N ALA A 2 7.54 -2.82 7.55
CA ALA A 2 7.10 -1.56 8.16
C ALA A 2 8.19 -0.47 8.28
N ALA A 3 9.37 -0.82 8.82
CA ALA A 3 10.48 0.12 8.97
C ALA A 3 11.04 0.64 7.63
N HIS A 4 11.07 -0.20 6.59
CA HIS A 4 11.51 0.22 5.26
C HIS A 4 10.48 1.12 4.57
N LEU A 5 9.19 0.84 4.75
CA LEU A 5 8.13 1.70 4.24
C LEU A 5 8.16 3.07 4.89
N LEU A 6 8.30 3.11 6.22
CA LEU A 6 8.46 4.36 6.98
C LEU A 6 9.69 5.14 6.50
N LYS A 7 10.83 4.45 6.31
CA LYS A 7 12.06 5.07 5.79
C LYS A 7 11.86 5.65 4.38
N ALA A 8 11.19 4.94 3.48
CA ALA A 8 10.92 5.44 2.14
C ALA A 8 9.99 6.66 2.13
N VAL A 9 8.96 6.68 2.98
CA VAL A 9 8.10 7.86 3.15
C VAL A 9 8.92 9.07 3.60
N HIS A 10 9.81 8.89 4.58
CA HIS A 10 10.72 9.97 5.02
C HIS A 10 11.70 10.41 3.92
N LEU A 11 12.19 9.49 3.09
CA LEU A 11 13.06 9.83 1.95
C LEU A 11 12.31 10.61 0.87
N TRP A 12 11.05 10.25 0.59
CA TRP A 12 10.22 11.01 -0.36
C TRP A 12 9.92 12.42 0.14
N ASP A 13 9.62 12.58 1.44
CA ASP A 13 9.47 13.90 2.06
C ASP A 13 10.75 14.74 1.94
N ALA A 14 11.91 14.13 2.23
CA ALA A 14 13.21 14.77 2.07
C ALA A 14 13.56 15.12 0.61
N SER A 15 13.04 14.37 -0.37
CA SER A 15 13.21 14.65 -1.81
C SER A 15 12.32 15.78 -2.35
N GLY A 16 11.47 16.38 -1.50
CA GLY A 16 10.62 17.52 -1.84
C GLY A 16 9.14 17.19 -2.07
N VAL A 17 8.72 15.93 -1.85
CA VAL A 17 7.30 15.56 -1.84
C VAL A 17 6.72 15.94 -0.48
N LYS A 18 6.29 17.19 -0.34
CA LYS A 18 5.74 17.72 0.92
C LYS A 18 4.35 17.16 1.19
N ASP A 19 3.99 17.09 2.47
CA ASP A 19 2.68 16.67 2.99
C ASP A 19 2.35 15.17 2.78
N LEU A 20 3.37 14.31 2.81
CA LEU A 20 3.18 12.87 2.91
C LEU A 20 2.90 12.43 4.35
N GLY A 21 1.87 11.61 4.53
CA GLY A 21 1.54 11.00 5.82
C GLY A 21 1.48 9.48 5.72
N LEU A 22 1.88 8.79 6.78
CA LEU A 22 1.75 7.34 6.90
C LEU A 22 0.87 7.02 8.12
N HIS A 23 -0.24 6.33 7.89
CA HIS A 23 -1.24 6.03 8.91
C HIS A 23 -1.63 4.55 8.90
N PHE A 24 -2.29 4.10 9.97
CA PHE A 24 -2.95 2.79 10.04
C PHE A 24 -4.45 2.98 9.81
N LEU A 25 -5.11 2.03 9.14
CA LEU A 25 -6.56 2.11 8.88
C LEU A 25 -7.28 0.92 9.50
N ARG A 26 -8.24 1.25 10.36
CA ARG A 26 -9.16 0.30 10.98
C ARG A 26 -10.55 0.90 11.06
N ASP A 27 -11.57 0.10 10.78
CA ASP A 27 -12.96 0.52 10.97
C ASP A 27 -13.67 -0.20 12.13
N LYS A 28 -14.93 0.18 12.36
CA LYS A 28 -15.78 -0.36 13.44
C LYS A 28 -16.13 -1.84 13.26
N GLU A 29 -16.07 -2.36 12.03
CA GLU A 29 -16.27 -3.77 11.71
C GLU A 29 -14.97 -4.59 11.89
N LYS A 30 -13.92 -3.96 12.46
CA LYS A 30 -12.60 -4.54 12.71
C LYS A 30 -11.87 -4.96 11.42
N ARG A 31 -12.21 -4.37 10.28
CA ARG A 31 -11.41 -4.51 9.05
C ARG A 31 -10.18 -3.62 9.20
N GLU A 32 -9.03 -4.17 8.81
CA GLU A 32 -7.73 -3.52 8.97
C GLU A 32 -6.98 -3.51 7.64
N VAL A 33 -6.20 -2.46 7.44
CA VAL A 33 -5.14 -2.37 6.44
C VAL A 33 -3.88 -1.85 7.14
N ASP A 34 -2.75 -2.51 6.89
CA ASP A 34 -1.50 -2.20 7.59
C ASP A 34 -1.08 -0.74 7.44
N PHE A 35 -1.14 -0.18 6.23
CA PHE A 35 -0.71 1.21 6.01
C PHE A 35 -1.56 1.97 4.99
N VAL A 36 -1.67 3.28 5.22
CA VAL A 36 -2.24 4.27 4.32
C VAL A 36 -1.24 5.38 4.11
N LEU A 37 -0.80 5.55 2.87
CA LEU A 37 -0.07 6.72 2.42
C LEU A 37 -1.07 7.82 2.06
N THR A 38 -0.89 8.99 2.66
CA THR A 38 -1.66 10.18 2.34
C THR A 38 -0.77 11.23 1.70
N GLU A 39 -1.34 12.03 0.80
CA GLU A 39 -0.72 13.24 0.25
C GLU A 39 -1.71 14.39 0.48
N ARG A 40 -1.27 15.46 1.14
CA ARG A 40 -2.14 16.61 1.51
C ARG A 40 -3.41 16.17 2.23
N GLY A 41 -3.29 15.18 3.12
CA GLY A 41 -4.39 14.62 3.91
C GLY A 41 -5.35 13.72 3.13
N ARG A 42 -5.10 13.42 1.86
CA ARG A 42 -5.93 12.51 1.04
C ARG A 42 -5.23 11.16 0.86
N PRO A 43 -5.93 10.02 1.01
CA PRO A 43 -5.32 8.71 0.80
C PRO A 43 -4.96 8.51 -0.67
N VAL A 44 -3.70 8.20 -0.95
CA VAL A 44 -3.17 7.97 -2.30
C VAL A 44 -2.72 6.53 -2.53
N CYS A 45 -2.36 5.81 -1.46
CA CYS A 45 -2.01 4.40 -1.54
C CYS A 45 -2.39 3.63 -0.27
N LEU A 46 -3.00 2.45 -0.43
CA LEU A 46 -3.18 1.49 0.67
C LEU A 46 -2.20 0.34 0.52
N ILE A 47 -1.58 -0.10 1.62
CA ILE A 47 -0.56 -1.13 1.60
C ILE A 47 -0.89 -2.20 2.65
N GLU A 48 -0.89 -3.45 2.22
CA GLU A 48 -1.09 -4.63 3.06
C GLU A 48 0.11 -5.57 2.94
N CYS A 49 0.56 -6.14 4.04
CA CYS A 49 1.66 -7.08 4.09
C CYS A 49 1.15 -8.49 4.42
N LYS A 50 1.39 -9.45 3.53
CA LYS A 50 1.07 -10.87 3.75
C LYS A 50 2.32 -11.73 3.66
N ALA A 51 2.30 -12.88 4.32
CA ALA A 51 3.41 -13.84 4.25
C ALA A 51 3.53 -14.41 2.81
N THR A 52 2.48 -15.04 2.32
CA THR A 52 2.52 -15.75 1.02
C THR A 52 1.29 -15.58 0.16
N ASP A 53 0.21 -15.02 0.72
CA ASP A 53 -1.07 -14.91 0.03
C ASP A 53 -0.99 -13.90 -1.13
N THR A 54 -1.22 -14.39 -2.34
CA THR A 54 -1.19 -13.58 -3.57
C THR A 54 -2.58 -13.11 -4.00
N GLU A 55 -3.64 -13.52 -3.31
CA GLU A 55 -4.97 -12.95 -3.50
C GLU A 55 -5.09 -11.66 -2.68
N LEU A 56 -5.68 -10.63 -3.28
CA LEU A 56 -5.82 -9.34 -2.60
C LEU A 56 -6.71 -9.47 -1.37
N ALA A 57 -6.23 -8.95 -0.25
CA ALA A 57 -6.98 -8.92 0.99
C ALA A 57 -8.34 -8.24 0.78
N PRO A 58 -9.46 -8.86 1.20
CA PRO A 58 -10.79 -8.28 1.04
C PRO A 58 -10.93 -6.89 1.69
N SER A 59 -10.26 -6.65 2.83
CA SER A 59 -10.22 -5.33 3.48
C SER A 59 -9.57 -4.28 2.59
N LEU A 60 -8.47 -4.62 1.91
CA LEU A 60 -7.76 -3.73 1.00
C LEU A 60 -8.65 -3.31 -0.18
N VAL A 61 -9.36 -4.27 -0.79
CA VAL A 61 -10.32 -4.01 -1.87
C VAL A 61 -11.50 -3.17 -1.37
N HIS A 62 -12.05 -3.50 -0.19
CA HIS A 62 -13.15 -2.77 0.43
C HIS A 62 -12.79 -1.29 0.64
N PHE A 63 -11.64 -1.00 1.25
CA PHE A 63 -11.22 0.37 1.50
C PHE A 63 -10.83 1.11 0.23
N GLN A 64 -10.26 0.43 -0.76
CA GLN A 64 -10.00 1.04 -2.07
C GLN A 64 -11.28 1.59 -2.69
N GLN A 65 -12.34 0.78 -2.73
CA GLN A 65 -13.63 1.18 -3.29
C GLN A 65 -14.30 2.25 -2.43
N LYS A 66 -14.28 2.10 -1.11
CA LYS A 66 -14.94 3.03 -0.18
C LYS A 66 -14.31 4.42 -0.18
N LEU A 67 -12.98 4.50 -0.23
CA LEU A 67 -12.22 5.75 -0.17
C LEU A 67 -11.78 6.26 -1.55
N GLN A 68 -12.08 5.50 -2.62
CA GLN A 68 -11.66 5.78 -3.99
C GLN A 68 -10.14 5.99 -4.12
N VAL A 69 -9.35 5.14 -3.43
CA VAL A 69 -7.89 5.25 -3.44
C VAL A 69 -7.35 4.78 -4.80
N PRO A 70 -6.53 5.59 -5.49
CA PRO A 70 -6.11 5.29 -6.87
C PRO A 70 -5.25 4.02 -6.96
N VAL A 71 -4.46 3.73 -5.92
CA VAL A 71 -3.53 2.60 -5.91
C VAL A 71 -3.67 1.82 -4.61
N VAL A 72 -3.62 0.50 -4.71
CA VAL A 72 -3.36 -0.38 -3.56
C VAL A 72 -2.27 -1.38 -3.88
N VAL A 73 -1.53 -1.80 -2.86
CA VAL A 73 -0.40 -2.72 -2.97
C VAL A 73 -0.49 -3.78 -1.88
N GLN A 74 -0.46 -5.05 -2.26
CA GLN A 74 -0.21 -6.15 -1.35
C GLN A 74 1.21 -6.67 -1.53
N LEU A 75 2.01 -6.59 -0.47
CA LEU A 75 3.37 -7.09 -0.42
C LEU A 75 3.37 -8.51 0.13
N VAL A 76 4.07 -9.43 -0.56
CA VAL A 76 4.23 -10.82 -0.14
C VAL A 76 5.70 -11.18 0.05
N HIS A 77 6.03 -12.03 1.02
CA HIS A 77 7.41 -12.54 1.17
C HIS A 77 7.75 -13.63 0.13
N ARG A 78 6.80 -14.03 -0.71
CA ARG A 78 7.05 -14.92 -1.83
C ARG A 78 7.77 -14.17 -2.95
N SER A 79 8.96 -14.63 -3.32
CA SER A 79 9.73 -14.08 -4.44
C SER A 79 9.08 -14.36 -5.81
N GLY A 80 9.40 -13.54 -6.80
CA GLY A 80 8.93 -13.70 -8.19
C GLY A 80 7.48 -13.27 -8.44
N VAL A 81 6.84 -12.60 -7.48
CA VAL A 81 5.46 -12.09 -7.59
C VAL A 81 5.49 -10.65 -8.07
N SER A 82 4.76 -10.36 -9.14
CA SER A 82 4.57 -9.02 -9.68
C SER A 82 3.33 -9.00 -10.56
N GLN A 83 2.17 -8.85 -9.93
CA GLN A 83 0.87 -8.82 -10.60
C GLN A 83 0.31 -7.40 -10.50
N LYS A 84 -0.16 -6.87 -11.63
CA LYS A 84 -0.92 -5.61 -11.71
C LYS A 84 -2.30 -5.91 -12.24
N ARG A 85 -3.32 -5.31 -11.64
CA ARG A 85 -4.71 -5.37 -12.10
C ARG A 85 -5.27 -3.94 -12.16
N GLY A 86 -6.05 -3.67 -13.19
CA GLY A 86 -6.84 -2.44 -13.31
C GLY A 86 -8.30 -2.76 -13.06
N VAL A 87 -8.95 -2.07 -12.12
CA VAL A 87 -10.36 -2.26 -11.78
C VAL A 87 -11.03 -0.89 -11.73
N GLN A 88 -11.95 -0.63 -12.67
CA GLN A 88 -12.73 0.63 -12.71
C GLN A 88 -11.87 1.90 -12.65
N GLY A 89 -10.72 1.91 -13.34
CA GLY A 89 -9.78 3.04 -13.33
C GLY A 89 -8.83 3.08 -12.12
N LEU A 90 -9.01 2.19 -11.15
CA LEU A 90 -8.12 2.04 -9.99
C LEU A 90 -7.08 0.96 -10.26
N THR A 91 -5.92 1.07 -9.61
CA THR A 91 -4.81 0.13 -9.76
C THR A 91 -4.64 -0.73 -8.52
N GLN A 92 -4.45 -2.03 -8.73
CA GLN A 92 -4.17 -2.99 -7.66
C GLN A 92 -2.89 -3.76 -7.98
N TRP A 93 -1.98 -3.83 -7.02
CA TRP A 93 -0.73 -4.54 -7.13
C TRP A 93 -0.64 -5.67 -6.11
N VAL A 94 -0.06 -6.79 -6.54
CA VAL A 94 0.45 -7.84 -5.65
C VAL A 94 1.89 -8.09 -6.05
N MET A 95 2.82 -7.94 -5.12
CA MET A 95 4.24 -8.00 -5.45
C MET A 95 5.10 -8.54 -4.32
N SER A 96 6.24 -9.11 -4.69
CA SER A 96 7.24 -9.53 -3.73
C SER A 96 7.79 -8.34 -2.96
N ALA A 97 7.93 -8.52 -1.65
CA ALA A 97 8.49 -7.55 -0.74
C ALA A 97 9.90 -7.12 -1.16
N ASP A 98 10.76 -8.07 -1.54
CA ASP A 98 12.13 -7.79 -2.01
C ASP A 98 12.15 -6.87 -3.23
N ARG A 99 11.29 -7.15 -4.22
CA ARG A 99 11.14 -6.31 -5.42
C ARG A 99 10.65 -4.91 -5.07
N TRP A 100 9.65 -4.78 -4.21
CA TRP A 100 9.16 -3.47 -3.80
C TRP A 100 10.23 -2.67 -3.06
N LEU A 101 10.94 -3.30 -2.13
CA LEU A 101 12.02 -2.67 -1.37
C LEU A 101 13.15 -2.18 -2.28
N ALA A 102 13.47 -2.92 -3.34
CA ALA A 102 14.47 -2.51 -4.33
C ALA A 102 14.05 -1.31 -5.19
N LEU A 103 12.76 -0.95 -5.21
CA LEU A 103 12.21 0.20 -5.92
C LEU A 103 12.07 1.44 -5.04
N LEU A 104 12.28 1.30 -3.72
CA LEU A 104 12.29 2.44 -2.81
C LEU A 104 13.61 3.22 -3.01
N PRO A 105 13.58 4.55 -2.85
CA PRO A 105 14.78 5.39 -2.96
C PRO A 105 15.81 5.11 -1.86
#